data_AF-L1LAT3-F1
#
_entry.id   AF-L1LAT3-F1
#
_cell.length_a   1.000
_cell.length_b   1.000
_cell.length_c   1.000
_cell.angle_alpha   90.00
_cell.angle_beta   90.00
_cell.angle_gamma   90.00
#
_symmetry.space_group_name_H-M   'P 1'
#
loop_
_entity.id
_entity.type
_entity.pdbx_description
1 polymer ?
#
loop_
_entity_poly.entity_id
_entity_poly.type
_entity_poly.pdbx_seq_one_letter_code
_entity_poly.pdbx_strand_id
1 'polypeptide(L)'
;MVYYNGDTGSNVPLLIYILQSDDRHRWICRHFGDITWQEYNDSSLTSDTDSKNIKSLLEQLSTPHVTIDLDNCATYNPKGNSHKFDVEKSQVTSSGYYQFTHTKNSSNGEPFTVKSVVHGQGNVLDGIQPSDKLTNISGHYYGDNPSDEKKLLLVGLLKKNGSNKYVYYSRPLVSGGSWTKIVRTNNQTTALNEDELKPMLDALKKAHFPDSPTTTIVGSSIGTGTIGAGITGLVVWKGPALLSALKTLL
;
A
#
# COMPACT_ATOMS: atom_id res chain seq x y z
N MET A 1 20.01 0.32 -29.00
CA MET A 1 18.76 1.01 -29.40
C MET A 1 18.11 1.65 -28.18
N VAL A 2 17.42 2.78 -28.35
CA VAL A 2 16.74 3.50 -27.26
C VAL A 2 15.25 3.59 -27.58
N TYR A 3 14.39 3.23 -26.64
CA TYR A 3 12.95 3.14 -26.84
C TYR A 3 12.17 4.06 -25.89
N TYR A 4 11.08 4.61 -26.43
CA TYR A 4 10.18 5.58 -25.80
C TYR A 4 8.75 5.07 -25.91
N ASN A 5 7.84 5.50 -25.02
CA ASN A 5 6.45 5.05 -25.03
C ASN A 5 5.57 5.66 -26.16
N GLY A 6 6.15 6.30 -27.18
CA GLY A 6 5.42 6.77 -28.37
C GLY A 6 4.38 7.88 -28.16
N ASP A 7 3.96 8.18 -26.93
CA ASP A 7 3.13 9.35 -26.63
C ASP A 7 3.94 10.61 -26.92
N THR A 8 3.43 11.40 -27.86
CA THR A 8 4.08 12.54 -28.53
C THR A 8 4.59 13.65 -27.61
N GLY A 9 4.33 13.58 -26.31
CA GLY A 9 4.78 14.55 -25.30
C GLY A 9 5.97 14.11 -24.45
N SER A 10 6.36 12.83 -24.41
CA SER A 10 7.42 12.35 -23.52
C SER A 10 8.67 11.90 -24.28
N ASN A 11 9.68 12.77 -24.35
CA ASN A 11 11.03 12.43 -24.82
C ASN A 11 11.82 11.67 -23.74
N VAL A 12 11.14 10.86 -22.91
CA VAL A 12 11.74 10.15 -21.78
C VAL A 12 11.98 8.70 -22.20
N PRO A 13 13.25 8.28 -22.35
CA PRO A 13 13.54 6.89 -22.67
C PRO A 13 13.23 6.02 -21.45
N LEU A 14 12.58 4.88 -21.71
CA LEU A 14 12.14 3.91 -20.69
C LEU A 14 12.84 2.56 -20.81
N LEU A 15 13.35 2.23 -22.00
CA LEU A 15 14.01 0.96 -22.29
C LEU A 15 15.20 1.20 -23.22
N ILE A 16 16.33 0.57 -22.92
CA ILE A 16 17.55 0.66 -23.72
C ILE A 16 18.08 -0.74 -23.97
N TYR A 17 18.35 -1.05 -25.23
CA TYR A 17 19.05 -2.23 -25.69
C TYR A 17 20.53 -1.93 -25.86
N ILE A 18 21.38 -2.74 -25.22
CA ILE A 18 22.85 -2.63 -25.28
C ILE A 18 23.39 -3.93 -25.89
N LEU A 19 24.00 -3.83 -27.07
CA LEU A 19 24.80 -4.89 -27.68
C LEU A 19 26.25 -4.74 -27.24
N GLN A 20 26.84 -5.81 -26.69
CA GLN A 20 28.24 -5.88 -26.28
C GLN A 20 29.09 -6.45 -27.41
N SER A 21 30.41 -6.29 -27.32
CA SER A 21 31.37 -6.73 -28.34
C SER A 21 31.46 -8.24 -28.54
N ASP A 22 30.91 -9.03 -27.62
CA ASP A 22 30.90 -10.50 -27.63
C ASP A 22 29.52 -11.08 -27.98
N ASP A 23 28.73 -10.32 -28.73
CA ASP A 23 27.34 -10.62 -29.13
C ASP A 23 26.37 -10.83 -27.96
N ARG A 24 26.80 -10.62 -26.71
CA ARG A 24 25.87 -10.55 -25.59
C ARG A 24 25.06 -9.28 -25.68
N HIS A 25 23.79 -9.39 -25.35
CA HIS A 25 22.92 -8.25 -25.22
C HIS A 25 22.36 -8.17 -23.81
N ARG A 26 22.03 -6.94 -23.40
CA ARG A 26 21.28 -6.70 -22.18
C ARG A 26 20.29 -5.57 -22.39
N TRP A 27 19.23 -5.64 -21.61
CA TRP A 27 18.20 -4.63 -21.54
C TRP A 27 18.31 -3.90 -20.21
N ILE A 28 18.25 -2.58 -20.25
CA ILE A 28 18.04 -1.78 -19.05
C ILE A 28 16.75 -1.00 -19.19
N CYS A 29 15.99 -0.92 -18.11
CA CYS A 29 14.70 -0.25 -18.09
C CYS A 29 14.52 0.59 -16.83
N ARG A 30 13.47 1.40 -16.83
CA ARG A 30 12.98 2.13 -15.67
C ARG A 30 11.51 2.49 -15.87
N HIS A 31 10.76 2.68 -14.80
CA HIS A 31 9.41 3.22 -14.92
C HIS A 31 9.45 4.73 -15.19
N PHE A 32 8.36 5.25 -15.73
CA PHE A 32 8.19 6.68 -15.95
C PHE A 32 8.33 7.43 -14.61
N GLY A 33 9.22 8.42 -14.62
CA GLY A 33 9.59 9.20 -13.45
C GLY A 33 10.76 8.64 -12.64
N ASP A 34 11.14 7.36 -12.77
CA ASP A 34 12.26 6.80 -12.01
C ASP A 34 13.60 7.46 -12.38
N ILE A 35 14.42 7.72 -11.37
CA ILE A 35 15.73 8.38 -11.54
C ILE A 35 16.87 7.39 -11.77
N THR A 36 16.64 6.10 -11.54
CA THR A 36 17.62 5.02 -11.70
C THR A 36 17.19 4.03 -12.77
N TRP A 37 18.17 3.52 -13.51
CA TRP A 37 17.98 2.41 -14.44
C TRP A 37 18.27 1.09 -13.74
N GLN A 38 17.56 0.03 -14.12
CA GLN A 38 17.80 -1.33 -13.65
C GLN A 38 17.91 -2.29 -14.83
N GLU A 39 18.59 -3.42 -14.63
CA GLU A 39 18.65 -4.48 -15.63
C GLU A 39 17.29 -5.18 -15.74
N TYR A 40 16.88 -5.45 -16.98
CA TYR A 40 15.67 -6.20 -17.28
C TYR A 40 16.04 -7.65 -17.60
N ASN A 41 15.73 -8.54 -16.67
CA ASN A 41 16.17 -9.94 -16.68
C ASN A 41 15.12 -10.94 -17.19
N ASP A 42 14.05 -10.46 -17.82
CA ASP A 42 13.01 -11.33 -18.37
C ASP A 42 13.40 -11.81 -19.78
N SER A 43 13.32 -13.12 -20.01
CA SER A 43 13.67 -13.76 -21.28
C SER A 43 12.70 -13.47 -22.43
N SER A 44 11.59 -12.77 -22.18
CA SER A 44 10.60 -12.40 -23.21
C SER A 44 11.12 -11.39 -24.24
N LEU A 45 12.18 -10.64 -23.94
CA LEU A 45 12.83 -9.73 -24.89
C LEU A 45 14.08 -10.37 -25.52
N THR A 46 13.88 -11.03 -26.65
CA THR A 46 14.95 -11.79 -27.33
C THR A 46 15.74 -10.97 -28.38
N SER A 47 15.19 -9.86 -28.87
CA SER A 47 15.83 -9.00 -29.89
C SER A 47 15.33 -7.56 -29.81
N ASP A 48 16.16 -6.62 -30.25
CA ASP A 48 15.85 -5.20 -30.43
C ASP A 48 14.82 -4.92 -31.54
N THR A 49 14.45 -5.94 -32.30
CA THR A 49 13.40 -5.89 -33.33
C THR A 49 12.07 -6.52 -32.90
N ASP A 50 11.97 -7.04 -31.66
CA ASP A 50 10.73 -7.61 -31.11
C ASP A 50 9.73 -6.52 -30.71
N SER A 51 9.19 -5.84 -31.72
CA SER A 51 8.32 -4.68 -31.57
C SER A 51 7.11 -4.96 -30.68
N LYS A 52 6.57 -6.18 -30.68
CA LYS A 52 5.40 -6.57 -29.89
C LYS A 52 5.74 -6.58 -28.39
N ASN A 53 6.78 -7.30 -28.00
CA ASN A 53 7.16 -7.41 -26.59
C ASN A 53 7.75 -6.09 -26.08
N ILE A 54 8.52 -5.37 -26.92
CA ILE A 54 9.03 -4.04 -26.62
C ILE A 54 7.87 -3.07 -26.34
N LYS A 55 6.85 -3.03 -27.22
CA LYS A 55 5.69 -2.16 -27.03
C LYS A 55 4.92 -2.51 -25.74
N SER A 56 4.68 -3.79 -25.49
CA SER A 56 3.98 -4.23 -24.27
C SER A 56 4.75 -3.83 -23.01
N LEU A 57 6.08 -3.96 -23.00
CA LEU A 57 6.90 -3.53 -21.87
C LEU A 57 6.88 -2.00 -21.71
N LEU A 58 6.97 -1.24 -22.80
CA LEU A 58 6.88 0.23 -22.74
C LEU A 58 5.55 0.70 -22.16
N GLU A 59 4.44 0.06 -22.52
CA GLU A 59 3.11 0.34 -21.94
C GLU A 59 3.08 0.10 -20.43
N GLN A 60 3.78 -0.93 -19.93
CA GLN A 60 3.91 -1.18 -18.49
C GLN A 60 4.81 -0.14 -17.80
N LEU A 61 5.99 0.12 -18.37
CA LEU A 61 6.97 1.08 -17.85
C LEU A 61 6.46 2.53 -17.90
N SER A 62 5.47 2.83 -18.74
CA SER A 62 4.85 4.16 -18.85
C SER A 62 4.13 4.63 -17.58
N THR A 63 3.77 3.69 -16.71
CA THR A 63 3.09 4.01 -15.44
C THR A 63 4.12 4.12 -14.33
N PRO A 64 4.14 5.23 -13.55
CA PRO A 64 5.05 5.37 -12.42
C PRO A 64 4.95 4.22 -11.42
N HIS A 65 6.08 3.82 -10.84
CA HIS A 65 6.16 2.73 -9.88
C HIS A 65 6.83 3.20 -8.58
N VAL A 66 6.03 3.75 -7.68
CA VAL A 66 6.52 4.62 -6.60
C VAL A 66 6.53 3.95 -5.23
N THR A 67 7.47 4.35 -4.38
CA THR A 67 7.44 4.04 -2.93
C THR A 67 6.71 5.15 -2.21
N ILE A 68 5.51 4.87 -1.69
CA ILE A 68 4.70 5.86 -0.97
C ILE A 68 5.10 5.87 0.50
N ASP A 69 5.38 7.04 1.04
CA ASP A 69 5.69 7.23 2.45
C ASP A 69 4.56 8.00 3.13
N LEU A 70 3.84 7.29 4.01
CA LEU A 70 2.62 7.77 4.69
C LEU A 70 2.88 8.76 5.83
N ASP A 71 4.15 8.98 6.21
CA ASP A 71 4.55 10.02 7.18
C ASP A 71 4.42 11.43 6.56
N ASN A 72 4.57 11.55 5.23
CA ASN A 72 4.54 12.85 4.56
C ASN A 72 3.19 13.56 4.73
N CYS A 73 3.22 14.78 5.25
CA CYS A 73 2.05 15.64 5.45
C CYS A 73 1.97 16.83 4.47
N ALA A 74 2.94 16.94 3.57
CA ALA A 74 3.06 18.01 2.58
C ALA A 74 3.44 17.44 1.22
N THR A 75 3.39 18.26 0.17
CA THR A 75 3.81 17.85 -1.18
C THR A 75 5.28 17.37 -1.18
N TYR A 76 5.53 16.22 -1.80
CA TYR A 76 6.84 15.58 -1.78
C TYR A 76 7.14 14.83 -3.09
N ASN A 77 8.40 14.42 -3.24
CA ASN A 77 8.84 13.49 -4.27
C ASN A 77 9.09 12.13 -3.63
N PRO A 78 8.37 11.06 -4.02
CA PRO A 78 8.68 9.72 -3.57
C PRO A 78 10.15 9.37 -3.80
N LYS A 79 10.76 8.66 -2.86
CA LYS A 79 12.18 8.28 -2.94
C LYS A 79 12.45 7.51 -4.24
N GLY A 80 13.40 8.00 -5.03
CA GLY A 80 13.80 7.39 -6.30
C GLY A 80 12.92 7.75 -7.50
N ASN A 81 11.94 8.66 -7.35
CA ASN A 81 11.04 9.05 -8.42
C ASN A 81 10.92 10.59 -8.53
N SER A 82 10.83 11.09 -9.76
CA SER A 82 10.80 12.52 -10.09
C SER A 82 9.39 13.12 -10.09
N HIS A 83 8.33 12.32 -10.03
CA HIS A 83 6.97 12.83 -9.90
C HIS A 83 6.70 13.38 -8.50
N LYS A 84 5.94 14.47 -8.45
CA LYS A 84 5.47 15.06 -7.20
C LYS A 84 4.16 14.42 -6.76
N PHE A 85 3.96 14.33 -5.46
CA PHE A 85 2.74 13.86 -4.82
C PHE A 85 2.23 14.93 -3.87
N ASP A 86 0.96 15.30 -4.01
CA ASP A 86 0.28 16.15 -3.06
C ASP A 86 -0.31 15.31 -1.92
N VAL A 87 -0.38 15.91 -0.75
CA VAL A 87 -0.99 15.31 0.43
C VAL A 87 -2.12 16.20 0.92
N GLU A 88 -3.34 15.66 0.88
CA GLU A 88 -4.51 16.32 1.44
C GLU A 88 -4.78 15.78 2.84
N LYS A 89 -4.86 16.69 3.83
CA LYS A 89 -5.27 16.39 5.20
C LYS A 89 -6.76 16.70 5.37
N SER A 90 -7.53 15.73 5.83
CA SER A 90 -8.93 15.91 6.22
C SER A 90 -9.20 15.28 7.58
N GLN A 91 -10.17 15.83 8.32
CA GLN A 91 -10.63 15.25 9.58
C GLN A 91 -11.84 14.35 9.31
N VAL A 92 -11.86 13.16 9.89
CA VAL A 92 -13.03 12.26 9.79
C VAL A 92 -14.09 12.76 10.77
N THR A 93 -15.23 13.25 10.29
CA THR A 93 -16.47 13.56 11.06
C THR A 93 -16.25 14.21 12.43
N SER A 94 -15.58 15.37 12.49
CA SER A 94 -15.27 16.10 13.75
C SER A 94 -14.73 15.20 14.88
N SER A 95 -14.02 14.13 14.52
CA SER A 95 -13.54 13.13 15.45
C SER A 95 -12.06 13.34 15.80
N GLY A 96 -11.48 12.46 16.61
CA GLY A 96 -10.05 12.42 16.83
C GLY A 96 -9.25 11.80 15.67
N TYR A 97 -9.87 11.47 14.53
CA TYR A 97 -9.19 10.80 13.41
C TYR A 97 -8.95 11.73 12.22
N TYR A 98 -7.81 11.54 11.57
CA TYR A 98 -7.39 12.31 10.40
C TYR A 98 -6.97 11.39 9.27
N GLN A 99 -7.31 11.79 8.05
CA GLN A 99 -6.93 11.12 6.82
C GLN A 99 -5.89 11.98 6.09
N PHE A 100 -4.83 11.33 5.60
CA PHE A 100 -3.82 11.92 4.73
C PHE A 100 -3.86 11.20 3.39
N THR A 101 -4.26 11.88 2.33
CA THR A 101 -4.46 11.29 1.00
C THR A 101 -3.33 11.73 0.08
N HIS A 102 -2.52 10.76 -0.37
CA HIS A 102 -1.40 10.98 -1.29
C HIS A 102 -1.86 10.76 -2.73
N THR A 103 -1.74 11.78 -3.56
CA THR A 103 -2.15 11.76 -4.97
C THR A 103 -1.01 12.28 -5.84
N LYS A 104 -0.79 11.69 -7.01
CA LYS A 104 0.23 12.20 -7.95
C LYS A 104 -0.18 13.60 -8.43
N ASN A 105 0.66 14.59 -8.17
CA ASN A 105 0.49 15.98 -8.62
C ASN A 105 0.61 16.00 -10.15
N SER A 106 -0.54 16.01 -10.82
CA SER A 106 -0.67 16.01 -12.27
C SER A 106 -2.04 16.58 -12.62
N SER A 107 -2.13 17.28 -13.76
CA SER A 107 -3.33 18.01 -14.16
C SER A 107 -4.61 17.16 -14.25
N ASN A 108 -4.48 15.83 -14.36
CA ASN A 108 -5.58 14.89 -14.57
C ASN A 108 -5.66 13.75 -13.53
N GLY A 109 -4.91 13.83 -12.42
CA GLY A 109 -4.86 12.73 -11.44
C GLY A 109 -4.42 11.41 -12.09
N GLU A 110 -3.34 11.48 -12.87
CA GLU A 110 -2.81 10.34 -13.61
C GLU A 110 -2.47 9.19 -12.66
N PRO A 111 -2.78 7.94 -13.06
CA PRO A 111 -2.56 6.80 -12.18
C PRO A 111 -1.08 6.52 -11.95
N PHE A 112 -0.82 5.81 -10.85
CA PHE A 112 0.50 5.26 -10.51
C PHE A 112 0.34 3.83 -9.99
N THR A 113 1.42 3.08 -9.99
CA THR A 113 1.53 1.80 -9.27
C THR A 113 2.42 1.99 -8.06
N VAL A 114 2.23 1.15 -7.05
CA VAL A 114 2.99 1.27 -5.80
C VAL A 114 3.95 0.09 -5.70
N LYS A 115 5.24 0.41 -5.57
CA LYS A 115 6.32 -0.54 -5.32
C LYS A 115 6.27 -1.06 -3.89
N SER A 116 6.12 -0.14 -2.95
CA SER A 116 6.03 -0.41 -1.53
C SER A 116 5.35 0.77 -0.82
N VAL A 117 4.68 0.48 0.29
CA VAL A 117 4.20 1.49 1.21
C VAL A 117 5.14 1.48 2.42
N VAL A 118 5.64 2.65 2.79
CA VAL A 118 6.53 2.83 3.94
C VAL A 118 5.98 3.87 4.89
N HIS A 119 6.57 3.93 6.08
CA HIS A 119 6.31 4.95 7.07
C HIS A 119 7.62 5.32 7.79
N GLY A 120 7.76 6.59 8.20
CA GLY A 120 8.89 7.06 8.99
C GLY A 120 10.21 6.96 8.23
N GLN A 121 11.26 6.44 8.88
CA GLN A 121 12.59 6.26 8.26
C GLN A 121 12.65 5.13 7.22
N GLY A 122 11.57 4.86 6.48
CA GLY A 122 11.50 3.85 5.42
C GLY A 122 11.09 2.46 5.90
N ASN A 123 10.41 2.36 7.04
CA ASN A 123 9.86 1.07 7.52
C ASN A 123 8.79 0.60 6.56
N VAL A 124 8.97 -0.58 5.96
CA VAL A 124 7.99 -1.15 5.02
C VAL A 124 6.77 -1.63 5.78
N LEU A 125 5.59 -1.25 5.29
CA LEU A 125 4.29 -1.71 5.80
C LEU A 125 3.92 -3.03 5.13
N ASP A 126 4.51 -4.12 5.62
CA ASP A 126 4.34 -5.47 5.05
C ASP A 126 2.87 -5.90 4.97
N GLY A 127 2.49 -6.62 3.91
CA GLY A 127 1.12 -7.11 3.69
C GLY A 127 0.24 -6.17 2.85
N ILE A 128 0.67 -4.93 2.61
CA ILE A 128 0.03 -4.04 1.65
C ILE A 128 0.57 -4.36 0.25
N GLN A 129 -0.22 -5.07 -0.56
CA GLN A 129 0.16 -5.50 -1.91
C GLN A 129 -0.71 -4.85 -3.00
N PRO A 130 -0.40 -3.63 -3.42
CA PRO A 130 -1.10 -2.95 -4.50
C PRO A 130 -0.60 -3.46 -5.87
N SER A 131 -1.36 -4.34 -6.52
CA SER A 131 -1.08 -4.80 -7.89
C SER A 131 -1.67 -3.88 -8.97
N ASP A 132 -2.63 -3.05 -8.61
CA ASP A 132 -3.42 -2.26 -9.55
C ASP A 132 -2.90 -0.82 -9.70
N LYS A 133 -3.24 -0.20 -10.82
CA LYS A 133 -3.08 1.24 -11.02
C LYS A 133 -3.97 1.98 -10.02
N LEU A 134 -3.39 2.85 -9.19
CA LEU A 134 -4.06 3.64 -8.17
C LEU A 134 -4.24 5.08 -8.63
N THR A 135 -5.33 5.70 -8.18
CA THR A 135 -5.55 7.14 -8.23
C THR A 135 -5.00 7.81 -6.98
N ASN A 136 -5.18 7.19 -5.81
CA ASN A 136 -4.59 7.65 -4.55
C ASN A 136 -4.42 6.50 -3.55
N ILE A 137 -3.72 6.83 -2.48
CA ILE A 137 -3.56 6.03 -1.27
C ILE A 137 -3.73 6.95 -0.07
N SER A 138 -4.38 6.49 0.98
CA SER A 138 -4.60 7.26 2.19
C SER A 138 -4.23 6.52 3.46
N GLY A 139 -3.64 7.23 4.42
CA GLY A 139 -3.43 6.75 5.79
C GLY A 139 -4.44 7.42 6.73
N HIS A 140 -5.07 6.64 7.61
CA HIS A 140 -5.98 7.15 8.64
C HIS A 140 -5.35 6.97 10.02
N TYR A 141 -5.23 8.08 10.74
CA TYR A 141 -4.52 8.17 12.01
C TYR A 141 -5.45 8.54 13.14
N TYR A 142 -5.16 8.05 14.35
CA TYR A 142 -5.69 8.62 15.59
C TYR A 142 -4.85 9.82 16.02
N GLY A 143 -5.37 11.03 15.88
CA GLY A 143 -4.63 12.28 16.01
C GLY A 143 -4.14 12.79 14.65
N ASP A 144 -3.58 13.99 14.66
CA ASP A 144 -3.40 14.79 13.46
C ASP A 144 -1.94 14.88 12.98
N ASN A 145 -1.07 14.07 13.58
CA ASN A 145 0.35 13.94 13.28
C ASN A 145 0.61 12.59 12.56
N PRO A 146 0.83 12.61 11.23
CA PRO A 146 1.10 11.39 10.47
C PRO A 146 2.50 10.82 10.71
N SER A 147 3.41 11.53 11.39
CA SER A 147 4.74 11.00 11.73
C SER A 147 4.73 9.97 12.85
N ASP A 148 3.63 9.82 13.58
CA ASP A 148 3.48 8.80 14.61
C ASP A 148 2.89 7.52 13.99
N GLU A 149 3.78 6.63 13.55
CA GLU A 149 3.39 5.31 12.96
C GLU A 149 2.46 4.53 13.88
N LYS A 150 2.62 4.70 15.20
CA LYS A 150 1.77 4.00 16.16
C LYS A 150 0.33 4.46 16.10
N LYS A 151 0.05 5.64 15.54
CA LYS A 151 -1.30 6.16 15.38
C LYS A 151 -1.93 5.81 14.04
N LEU A 152 -1.19 5.25 13.08
CA LEU A 152 -1.74 4.77 11.81
C LEU A 152 -2.61 3.53 12.06
N LEU A 153 -3.89 3.59 11.73
CA LEU A 153 -4.86 2.52 11.98
C LEU A 153 -5.27 1.78 10.70
N LEU A 154 -5.45 2.53 9.61
CA LEU A 154 -6.06 2.04 8.38
C LEU A 154 -5.37 2.65 7.16
N VAL A 155 -5.04 1.83 6.17
CA VAL A 155 -4.57 2.28 4.86
C VAL A 155 -5.67 2.02 3.82
N GLY A 156 -6.09 3.07 3.11
CA GLY A 156 -7.04 2.99 2.00
C GLY A 156 -6.34 3.12 0.66
N LEU A 157 -6.75 2.32 -0.32
CA LEU A 157 -6.30 2.39 -1.72
C LEU A 157 -7.50 2.68 -2.61
N LEU A 158 -7.36 3.69 -3.49
CA LEU A 158 -8.32 3.95 -4.55
C LEU A 158 -7.75 3.50 -5.89
N LYS A 159 -8.29 2.43 -6.46
CA LYS A 159 -7.91 1.94 -7.79
C LYS A 159 -8.48 2.85 -8.87
N LYS A 160 -7.71 3.01 -9.94
CA LYS A 160 -8.16 3.69 -11.16
C LYS A 160 -9.24 2.87 -11.87
N ASN A 161 -9.02 1.56 -11.99
CA ASN A 161 -9.86 0.60 -12.72
C ASN A 161 -10.05 -0.70 -11.90
N GLY A 162 -11.05 -1.51 -12.30
CA GLY A 162 -11.27 -2.87 -11.78
C GLY A 162 -12.43 -3.00 -10.77
N SER A 163 -12.77 -4.25 -10.44
CA SER A 163 -13.69 -4.57 -9.34
C SER A 163 -13.03 -4.24 -7.99
N ASN A 164 -13.82 -3.82 -7.00
CA ASN A 164 -13.34 -3.36 -5.69
C ASN A 164 -12.46 -2.11 -5.82
N LYS A 165 -13.08 -1.02 -6.31
CA LYS A 165 -12.44 0.28 -6.51
C LYS A 165 -11.76 0.82 -5.25
N TYR A 166 -12.32 0.53 -4.07
CA TYR A 166 -11.73 0.88 -2.78
C TYR A 166 -11.27 -0.40 -2.07
N VAL A 167 -10.02 -0.40 -1.61
CA VAL A 167 -9.44 -1.48 -0.81
C VAL A 167 -8.87 -0.92 0.46
N TYR A 168 -9.08 -1.60 1.58
CA TYR A 168 -8.63 -1.15 2.89
C TYR A 168 -7.78 -2.22 3.56
N TYR A 169 -6.75 -1.79 4.28
CA TYR A 169 -5.85 -2.62 5.07
C TYR A 169 -5.84 -2.11 6.50
N SER A 170 -6.09 -2.98 7.47
CA SER A 170 -5.99 -2.64 8.88
C SER A 170 -4.60 -2.93 9.44
N ARG A 171 -4.20 -2.14 10.42
CA ARG A 171 -2.98 -2.37 11.18
C ARG A 171 -2.97 -3.77 11.82
N PRO A 172 -1.82 -4.47 11.84
CA PRO A 172 -1.66 -5.72 12.58
C PRO A 172 -1.83 -5.52 14.08
N LEU A 173 -2.66 -6.36 14.71
CA LEU A 173 -2.94 -6.35 16.15
C LEU A 173 -1.76 -6.78 17.02
N VAL A 174 -0.87 -7.59 16.45
CA VAL A 174 0.35 -8.03 17.10
C VAL A 174 1.50 -7.22 16.53
N SER A 175 2.37 -6.72 17.41
CA SER A 175 3.60 -6.02 17.00
C SER A 175 4.43 -6.91 16.06
N GLY A 176 4.89 -6.36 14.94
CA GLY A 176 5.63 -7.10 13.91
C GLY A 176 4.77 -7.98 12.99
N GLY A 177 3.43 -7.94 13.12
CA GLY A 177 2.54 -8.59 12.16
C GLY A 177 2.46 -7.85 10.82
N SER A 178 1.83 -8.46 9.82
CA SER A 178 1.57 -7.83 8.51
C SER A 178 0.19 -7.16 8.47
N TRP A 179 0.11 -6.05 7.73
CA TRP A 179 -1.14 -5.39 7.37
C TRP A 179 -2.09 -6.37 6.70
N THR A 180 -3.34 -6.36 7.15
CA THR A 180 -4.35 -7.33 6.69
C THR A 180 -5.41 -6.63 5.87
N LYS A 181 -5.64 -7.13 4.65
CA LYS A 181 -6.72 -6.64 3.80
C LYS A 181 -8.08 -6.90 4.45
N ILE A 182 -8.90 -5.86 4.55
CA ILE A 182 -10.26 -5.96 5.08
C ILE A 182 -11.17 -6.53 3.99
N VAL A 183 -11.88 -7.60 4.33
CA VAL A 183 -12.89 -8.22 3.46
C VAL A 183 -14.25 -7.59 3.78
N ARG A 184 -14.82 -6.84 2.82
CA ARG A 184 -16.14 -6.23 2.95
C ARG A 184 -17.25 -7.19 2.51
N THR A 185 -18.40 -7.12 3.18
CA THR A 185 -19.60 -7.87 2.81
C THR A 185 -20.06 -7.48 1.39
N ASN A 186 -20.58 -8.44 0.62
CA ASN A 186 -21.18 -8.23 -0.71
C ASN A 186 -20.29 -7.58 -1.79
N ASN A 187 -18.95 -7.66 -1.68
CA ASN A 187 -18.03 -7.03 -2.63
C ASN A 187 -18.32 -5.53 -2.84
N GLN A 188 -18.75 -4.82 -1.79
CA GLN A 188 -19.02 -3.39 -1.87
C GLN A 188 -17.82 -2.64 -2.48
N THR A 189 -18.07 -2.00 -3.63
CA THR A 189 -17.05 -1.29 -4.41
C THR A 189 -17.05 0.21 -4.14
N THR A 190 -17.82 0.68 -3.16
CA THR A 190 -17.91 2.08 -2.76
C THR A 190 -16.88 2.41 -1.69
N ALA A 191 -16.61 3.70 -1.47
CA ALA A 191 -15.80 4.12 -0.33
C ALA A 191 -16.51 3.71 0.96
N LEU A 192 -15.76 3.48 2.04
CA LEU A 192 -16.34 3.46 3.39
C LEU A 192 -16.98 4.84 3.62
N ASN A 193 -18.28 4.86 3.84
CA ASN A 193 -18.95 6.09 4.23
C ASN A 193 -18.64 6.42 5.70
N GLU A 194 -19.09 7.57 6.20
CA GLU A 194 -18.80 7.99 7.58
C GLU A 194 -19.33 7.01 8.63
N ASP A 195 -20.54 6.45 8.40
CA ASP A 195 -21.19 5.50 9.29
C ASP A 195 -20.45 4.15 9.37
N GLU A 196 -19.63 3.83 8.37
CA GLU A 196 -18.80 2.62 8.34
C GLU A 196 -17.36 2.90 8.82
N LEU A 197 -16.78 4.02 8.37
CA LEU A 197 -15.38 4.36 8.59
C LEU A 197 -15.12 4.68 10.05
N LYS A 198 -15.95 5.52 10.68
CA LYS A 198 -15.71 5.95 12.06
C LYS A 198 -15.80 4.78 13.04
N PRO A 199 -16.83 3.91 13.02
CA PRO A 199 -16.86 2.74 13.91
C PRO A 199 -15.68 1.78 13.69
N MET A 200 -15.21 1.63 12.45
CA MET A 200 -14.03 0.83 12.15
C MET A 200 -12.77 1.43 12.80
N LEU A 201 -12.57 2.74 12.69
CA LEU A 201 -11.45 3.44 13.33
C LEU A 201 -11.55 3.37 14.85
N ASP A 202 -12.75 3.49 15.43
CA ASP A 202 -12.97 3.32 16.88
C ASP A 202 -12.61 1.91 17.35
N ALA A 203 -13.01 0.88 16.60
CA ALA A 203 -12.67 -0.50 16.91
C ALA A 203 -11.16 -0.75 16.85
N LEU A 204 -10.49 -0.24 15.82
CA LEU A 204 -9.03 -0.35 15.67
C LEU A 204 -8.30 0.43 16.78
N LYS A 205 -8.73 1.66 17.07
CA LYS A 205 -8.17 2.45 18.17
C LYS A 205 -8.29 1.69 19.49
N LYS A 206 -9.48 1.18 19.82
CA LYS A 206 -9.70 0.42 21.06
C LYS A 206 -8.83 -0.82 21.15
N ALA A 207 -8.57 -1.49 20.04
CA ALA A 207 -7.71 -2.68 20.00
C ALA A 207 -6.22 -2.34 20.22
N HIS A 208 -5.74 -1.19 19.74
CA HIS A 208 -4.34 -0.77 19.84
C HIS A 208 -4.03 0.10 21.06
N PHE A 209 -5.04 0.77 21.62
CA PHE A 209 -4.92 1.72 22.72
C PHE A 209 -6.04 1.51 23.74
N PRO A 210 -6.04 0.37 24.47
CA PRO A 210 -7.06 0.12 25.48
C PRO A 210 -6.95 1.15 26.62
N ASP A 211 -8.09 1.73 27.04
CA ASP A 211 -8.17 2.78 28.07
C ASP A 211 -7.64 2.34 29.45
N SER A 212 -7.40 1.04 29.62
CA SER A 212 -6.70 0.45 30.76
C SER A 212 -6.15 -0.93 30.36
N PRO A 213 -5.02 -1.39 30.94
CA PRO A 213 -4.60 -2.78 30.83
C PRO A 213 -5.57 -3.65 31.65
N THR A 214 -6.77 -3.88 31.16
CA THR A 214 -7.69 -4.83 31.79
C THR A 214 -7.16 -6.23 31.49
N THR A 215 -6.37 -6.77 32.40
CA THR A 215 -5.98 -8.17 32.44
C THR A 215 -7.23 -9.02 32.71
N THR A 216 -8.05 -9.26 31.69
CA THR A 216 -9.12 -10.26 31.80
C THR A 216 -8.55 -11.61 31.36
N ILE A 217 -7.87 -12.28 32.29
CA ILE A 217 -7.54 -13.70 32.17
C ILE A 217 -8.83 -14.48 32.40
N VAL A 218 -9.50 -14.90 31.33
CA VAL A 218 -10.55 -15.93 31.41
C VAL A 218 -9.97 -17.21 30.84
N GLY A 219 -9.58 -18.10 31.75
CA GLY A 219 -9.26 -19.48 31.41
C GLY A 219 -10.52 -20.25 31.02
N SER A 220 -10.43 -20.99 29.93
CA SER A 220 -11.28 -22.15 29.72
C SER A 220 -10.36 -23.34 29.49
N SER A 221 -10.17 -24.07 30.59
CA SER A 221 -9.73 -25.46 30.62
C SER A 221 -10.60 -26.34 29.74
N ILE A 222 -10.02 -27.08 28.80
CA ILE A 222 -10.38 -28.47 28.46
C ILE A 222 -9.07 -29.21 28.13
N GLY A 223 -8.92 -30.43 28.67
CA GLY A 223 -7.69 -31.21 28.92
C GLY A 223 -6.81 -31.55 27.71
N THR A 224 -5.64 -32.20 27.85
CA THR A 224 -5.05 -33.02 28.93
C THR A 224 -3.56 -33.14 28.58
N GLY A 225 -2.63 -32.97 29.53
CA GLY A 225 -1.21 -33.29 29.27
C GLY A 225 -0.21 -32.54 30.13
N THR A 226 0.10 -33.15 31.27
CA THR A 226 1.24 -32.98 32.19
C THR A 226 2.55 -32.32 31.69
N ILE A 227 3.01 -31.36 32.50
CA ILE A 227 4.40 -31.05 32.93
C ILE A 227 5.31 -30.28 31.94
N GLY A 228 5.63 -29.03 32.30
CA GLY A 228 6.80 -28.31 31.79
C GLY A 228 6.67 -26.79 31.96
N ALA A 229 7.33 -26.22 32.97
CA ALA A 229 7.31 -24.80 33.28
C ALA A 229 7.91 -23.96 32.14
N GLY A 230 7.10 -23.06 31.58
CA GLY A 230 7.52 -22.07 30.60
C GLY A 230 6.32 -21.17 30.26
N ILE A 231 6.21 -20.04 30.96
CA ILE A 231 5.11 -19.08 30.76
C ILE A 231 5.39 -18.28 29.49
N THR A 232 5.10 -18.87 28.33
CA THR A 232 4.92 -18.12 27.09
C THR A 232 3.43 -17.90 26.90
N GLY A 233 2.97 -16.69 27.23
CA GLY A 233 1.58 -16.27 27.05
C GLY A 233 1.21 -16.29 25.57
N LEU A 234 0.62 -17.39 25.12
CA LEU A 234 -0.03 -17.48 23.81
C LEU A 234 -1.42 -16.86 23.96
N VAL A 235 -1.59 -15.63 23.49
CA VAL A 235 -2.89 -14.96 23.44
C VAL A 235 -3.67 -15.54 22.26
N VAL A 236 -4.56 -16.50 22.53
CA VAL A 236 -5.57 -16.94 21.55
C VAL A 236 -6.73 -15.95 21.60
N TRP A 237 -6.76 -15.04 20.65
CA TRP A 237 -7.77 -13.98 20.55
C TRP A 237 -8.82 -14.33 19.50
N LYS A 238 -10.08 -13.95 19.77
CA LYS A 238 -11.26 -14.18 18.93
C LYS A 238 -11.20 -13.33 17.64
N GLY A 239 -10.26 -13.65 16.76
CA GLY A 239 -10.18 -13.10 15.40
C GLY A 239 -11.50 -13.15 14.64
N PRO A 240 -12.35 -14.19 14.80
CA PRO A 240 -13.67 -14.19 14.19
C PRO A 240 -14.63 -13.20 14.82
N ALA A 241 -14.57 -12.87 16.11
CA ALA A 241 -15.61 -12.06 16.77
C ALA A 241 -15.49 -10.56 16.49
N LEU A 242 -14.27 -10.03 16.34
CA LEU A 242 -14.06 -8.63 15.92
C LEU A 242 -14.20 -8.46 14.42
N LEU A 243 -13.81 -9.46 13.61
CA LEU A 243 -14.19 -9.51 12.20
C LEU A 243 -15.69 -9.73 12.02
N SER A 244 -16.37 -10.48 12.91
CA SER A 244 -17.83 -10.63 12.92
C SER A 244 -18.50 -9.34 13.36
N ALA A 245 -18.00 -8.64 14.37
CA ALA A 245 -18.51 -7.32 14.74
C ALA A 245 -18.34 -6.30 13.59
N LEU A 246 -17.22 -6.36 12.86
CA LEU A 246 -17.02 -5.58 11.62
C LEU A 246 -18.02 -6.00 10.51
N LYS A 247 -18.29 -7.29 10.35
CA LYS A 247 -19.28 -7.83 9.39
C LYS A 247 -20.73 -7.57 9.80
N THR A 248 -21.03 -7.35 11.08
CA THR A 248 -22.37 -6.98 11.56
C THR A 248 -22.63 -5.49 11.42
N LEU A 249 -21.58 -4.67 11.30
CA LEU A 249 -21.64 -3.22 11.08
C LEU A 249 -21.57 -2.80 9.59
N LEU A 250 -21.34 -3.74 8.66
CA LEU A 250 -21.21 -3.55 7.19
C LEU A 250 -22.17 -4.46 6.40
#